data_AF-A0A090V137-F1
#
_entry.id   AF-A0A090V137-F1
#
_cell.length_a   1.000
_cell.length_b   1.000
_cell.length_c   1.000
_cell.angle_alpha   90.00
_cell.angle_beta   90.00
_cell.angle_gamma   90.00
#
_symmetry.space_group_name_H-M   'P 1'
#
loop_
_entity.id
_entity.type
_entity.pdbx_description
1 polymer ?
#
loop_
_entity_poly.entity_id
_entity_poly.type
_entity_poly.pdbx_seq_one_letter_code
_entity_poly.pdbx_strand_id
1 'polypeptide(L)'
;MNKITSDNIKGTTTCQIFVEAAHGSSAIVLQPEYASPEEAIGSISTELLKSGKSLTFKEIQLMLIVRMKLSSGEFQQAILREALLLVTNKAVC
;
A
#
# COMPACT_ATOMS: atom_id res chain seq x y z
N MET A 1 6.17 14.46 42.60
CA MET A 1 5.20 13.37 42.33
C MET A 1 4.02 14.00 41.62
N ASN A 2 4.07 14.07 40.28
CA ASN A 2 3.07 14.80 39.50
C ASN A 2 2.14 13.80 38.80
N LYS A 3 0.87 13.88 39.19
CA LYS A 3 -0.27 13.14 38.65
C LYS A 3 -0.52 13.65 37.23
N ILE A 4 -0.42 12.80 36.21
CA ILE A 4 -0.88 13.14 34.87
C ILE A 4 -2.37 12.78 34.82
N THR A 5 -3.23 13.78 34.87
CA THR A 5 -4.68 13.68 34.66
C THR A 5 -4.98 13.75 33.16
N SER A 6 -5.81 12.82 32.70
CA SER A 6 -6.21 12.59 31.32
C SER A 6 -7.20 13.64 30.79
N ASP A 7 -6.81 14.91 30.78
CA ASP A 7 -7.60 15.95 30.14
C ASP A 7 -6.81 16.58 29.00
N ASN A 8 -7.42 16.49 27.82
CA ASN A 8 -7.20 17.38 26.67
C ASN A 8 -6.23 16.93 25.55
N ILE A 9 -6.54 15.83 24.86
CA ILE A 9 -6.05 15.58 23.50
C ILE A 9 -7.21 15.75 22.49
N LYS A 10 -7.71 16.97 22.34
CA LYS A 10 -8.53 17.36 21.20
C LYS A 10 -7.62 17.48 19.97
N GLY A 11 -7.64 16.49 19.09
CA GLY A 11 -6.99 16.58 17.78
C GLY A 11 -6.21 15.34 17.32
N THR A 12 -6.28 14.21 18.02
CA THR A 12 -5.71 12.97 17.47
C THR A 12 -6.69 12.36 16.49
N THR A 13 -6.36 12.43 15.20
CA THR A 13 -7.00 11.61 14.17
C THR A 13 -6.67 10.17 14.50
N THR A 14 -7.57 9.49 15.21
CA THR A 14 -7.45 8.06 15.48
C THR A 14 -7.61 7.35 14.14
N CYS A 15 -6.51 6.96 13.50
CA CYS A 15 -6.56 5.95 12.44
C CYS A 15 -7.12 4.68 13.08
N GLN A 16 -8.37 4.36 12.78
CA GLN A 16 -8.98 3.11 13.19
C GLN A 16 -8.31 2.00 12.39
N ILE A 17 -7.37 1.29 13.01
CA ILE A 17 -6.80 0.08 12.43
C ILE A 17 -7.86 -1.00 12.59
N PHE A 18 -8.54 -1.34 11.49
CA PHE A 18 -9.45 -2.48 11.45
C PHE A 18 -8.61 -3.76 11.45
N VAL A 19 -8.58 -4.45 12.58
CA VAL A 19 -7.96 -5.77 12.71
C VAL A 19 -9.05 -6.81 12.57
N GLU A 20 -9.26 -7.32 11.36
CA GLU A 20 -10.02 -8.57 11.19
C GLU A 20 -9.15 -9.71 11.70
N ALA A 21 -9.52 -10.26 12.86
CA ALA A 21 -8.86 -11.43 13.41
C ALA A 21 -9.16 -12.64 12.52
N ALA A 22 -8.18 -13.04 11.70
CA ALA A 22 -8.25 -14.24 10.88
C ALA A 22 -8.43 -15.47 11.79
N HIS A 23 -9.64 -16.03 11.78
CA HIS A 23 -9.92 -17.32 12.41
C HIS A 23 -9.21 -18.42 11.59
N GLY A 24 -8.00 -18.81 12.04
CA GLY A 24 -7.28 -20.00 11.57
C GLY A 24 -5.91 -19.69 10.98
N SER A 25 -4.84 -19.91 11.77
CA SER A 25 -3.43 -20.15 11.36
C SER A 25 -2.86 -19.38 10.15
N SER A 26 -3.41 -18.22 9.81
CA SER A 26 -3.08 -17.47 8.61
C SER A 26 -2.35 -16.20 9.02
N ALA A 27 -1.20 -15.95 8.40
CA ALA A 27 -0.44 -14.73 8.66
C ALA A 27 -1.32 -13.51 8.36
N ILE A 28 -1.33 -12.54 9.28
CA ILE A 28 -1.93 -11.24 9.03
C ILE A 28 -1.03 -10.53 8.01
N VAL A 29 -1.50 -10.43 6.77
CA VAL A 29 -0.79 -9.71 5.71
C VAL A 29 -1.34 -8.28 5.68
N LEU A 30 -0.57 -7.34 6.22
CA LEU A 30 -0.87 -5.93 6.07
C LEU A 30 -0.62 -5.54 4.61
N GLN A 31 -1.69 -5.11 3.93
CA GLN A 31 -1.59 -4.62 2.56
C GLN A 31 -1.63 -3.10 2.58
N PRO A 32 -0.69 -2.43 1.89
CA PRO A 32 -0.75 -0.99 1.71
C PRO A 32 -2.00 -0.64 0.89
N GLU A 33 -2.71 0.37 1.35
CA GLU A 33 -3.70 1.07 0.55
C GLU A 33 -3.03 2.24 -0.15
N TYR A 34 -3.41 2.46 -1.40
CA TYR A 34 -2.93 3.56 -2.21
C TYR A 34 -4.08 4.54 -2.44
N ALA A 35 -3.79 5.84 -2.44
CA ALA A 35 -4.74 6.89 -2.77
C ALA A 35 -4.74 7.20 -4.28
N SER A 36 -3.63 6.94 -4.99
CA SER A 36 -3.54 7.14 -6.44
C SER A 36 -2.62 6.14 -7.16
N PRO A 37 -2.72 6.02 -8.50
CA PRO A 37 -1.83 5.20 -9.31
C PRO A 37 -0.35 5.59 -9.17
N GLU A 38 -0.05 6.89 -9.15
CA GLU A 38 1.31 7.43 -9.02
C GLU A 38 1.91 7.12 -7.66
N GLU A 39 1.10 7.19 -6.59
CA GLU A 39 1.52 6.80 -5.25
C GLU A 39 1.88 5.30 -5.21
N ALA A 40 1.06 4.45 -5.83
CA ALA A 40 1.34 3.03 -5.91
C ALA A 40 2.69 2.76 -6.62
N ILE A 41 2.94 3.43 -7.75
CA ILE A 41 4.20 3.32 -8.50
C ILE A 41 5.38 3.80 -7.65
N GLY A 42 5.27 4.98 -7.03
CA GLY A 42 6.32 5.58 -6.21
C GLY A 42 6.66 4.74 -4.97
N SER A 43 5.63 4.21 -4.30
CA SER A 43 5.78 3.33 -3.14
C SER A 43 6.47 2.01 -3.50
N ILE A 44 6.02 1.33 -4.57
CA ILE A 44 6.64 0.10 -5.07
C ILE A 44 8.09 0.35 -5.51
N SER A 45 8.34 1.46 -6.20
CA SER A 45 9.69 1.84 -6.62
C SER A 45 10.62 2.02 -5.42
N THR A 46 10.12 2.64 -4.35
CA THR A 46 10.84 2.82 -3.10
C THR A 46 11.12 1.48 -2.40
N GLU A 47 10.15 0.56 -2.37
CA GLU A 47 10.32 -0.79 -1.83
C GLU A 47 11.40 -1.57 -2.59
N LEU A 48 11.38 -1.53 -3.93
CA LEU A 48 12.38 -2.18 -4.77
C LEU A 48 13.78 -1.65 -4.49
N LEU A 49 13.95 -0.33 -4.42
CA LEU A 49 15.23 0.30 -4.08
C LEU A 49 15.72 -0.10 -2.68
N LYS A 50 14.85 -0.07 -1.67
CA LYS A 50 15.19 -0.48 -0.29
C LYS A 50 15.59 -1.96 -0.21
N SER A 51 15.01 -2.81 -1.05
CA SER A 51 15.34 -4.24 -1.11
C SER A 51 16.61 -4.55 -1.92
N GLY A 52 17.30 -3.54 -2.46
CA GLY A 52 18.49 -3.72 -3.29
C GLY A 52 18.19 -4.33 -4.67
N LYS A 53 16.93 -4.37 -5.08
CA LYS A 53 16.51 -4.87 -6.39
C LYS A 53 16.67 -3.81 -7.47
N SER A 54 16.77 -4.26 -8.72
CA SER A 54 16.82 -3.37 -9.87
C SER A 54 15.48 -2.67 -10.10
N LEU A 55 15.51 -1.34 -10.19
CA LEU A 55 14.34 -0.55 -10.54
C LEU A 55 14.13 -0.60 -12.06
N THR A 56 13.38 -1.60 -12.53
CA THR A 56 13.02 -1.75 -13.94
C THR A 56 11.51 -1.77 -14.12
N PHE A 57 11.03 -1.40 -15.30
CA PHE A 57 9.61 -1.49 -15.64
C PHE A 57 9.02 -2.88 -15.36
N LYS A 58 9.77 -3.95 -15.67
CA LYS A 58 9.34 -5.34 -15.45
C LYS A 58 9.13 -5.66 -13.97
N GLU A 59 10.04 -5.22 -13.10
CA GLU A 59 9.91 -5.45 -11.65
C GLU A 59 8.73 -4.67 -11.06
N ILE A 60 8.52 -3.42 -11.49
CA ILE A 60 7.38 -2.61 -11.06
C ILE A 60 6.08 -3.25 -11.52
N GLN A 61 5.99 -3.66 -12.79
CA GLN A 61 4.82 -4.37 -13.34
C GLN A 61 4.52 -5.66 -12.56
N LEU A 62 5.55 -6.47 -12.28
CA LEU A 62 5.40 -7.70 -11.51
C LEU A 62 4.86 -7.42 -10.10
N MET A 63 5.40 -6.44 -9.40
CA MET A 63 4.95 -6.05 -8.07
C MET A 63 3.50 -5.54 -8.10
N LEU A 64 3.11 -4.72 -9.07
CA LEU A 64 1.74 -4.26 -9.23
C LEU A 64 0.76 -5.43 -9.44
N ILE A 65 1.13 -6.41 -10.28
CA ILE A 65 0.31 -7.61 -10.51
C ILE A 65 0.16 -8.43 -9.21
N VAL A 66 1.25 -8.61 -8.46
CA VAL A 66 1.23 -9.34 -7.19
C VAL A 66 0.33 -8.62 -6.18
N ARG A 67 0.50 -7.31 -6.00
CA ARG A 67 -0.31 -6.50 -5.08
C ARG A 67 -1.80 -6.54 -5.47
N MET A 68 -2.12 -6.48 -6.75
CA MET A 68 -3.50 -6.56 -7.23
C MET A 68 -4.14 -7.93 -6.96
N LYS A 69 -3.38 -9.03 -7.10
CA LYS A 69 -3.87 -10.38 -6.77
C LYS A 69 -4.10 -10.59 -5.28
N LEU A 70 -3.37 -9.87 -4.44
CA LEU A 70 -3.51 -9.93 -2.99
C LEU A 70 -4.62 -9.00 -2.49
N SER A 71 -4.90 -7.90 -3.20
CA SER A 71 -5.90 -6.92 -2.81
C SER A 71 -7.33 -7.47 -2.85
N SER A 72 -8.08 -7.28 -1.76
CA SER A 72 -9.47 -7.70 -1.61
C SER A 72 -10.50 -6.62 -1.97
N GLY A 73 -10.07 -5.38 -2.24
CA GLY A 73 -10.98 -4.24 -2.48
C GLY A 73 -10.99 -3.80 -3.95
N GLU A 74 -12.19 -3.65 -4.54
CA GLU A 74 -12.35 -3.19 -5.94
C GLU A 74 -11.68 -1.85 -6.21
N PHE A 75 -11.74 -0.92 -5.25
CA PHE A 75 -11.09 0.39 -5.33
C PHE A 75 -9.56 0.28 -5.44
N GLN A 76 -8.95 -0.51 -4.56
CA GLN A 76 -7.50 -0.75 -4.59
C GLN A 76 -7.07 -1.49 -5.86
N GLN A 77 -7.86 -2.47 -6.31
CA GLN A 77 -7.62 -3.14 -7.59
C GLN A 77 -7.72 -2.19 -8.78
N ALA A 78 -8.64 -1.22 -8.76
CA ALA A 78 -8.76 -0.21 -9.83
C ALA A 78 -7.52 0.69 -9.89
N ILE A 79 -7.06 1.20 -8.74
CA ILE A 79 -5.83 2.00 -8.64
C ILE A 79 -4.62 1.21 -9.16
N LEU A 80 -4.45 -0.04 -8.71
CA LEU A 80 -3.34 -0.89 -9.13
C LEU A 80 -3.38 -1.23 -10.62
N ARG A 81 -4.58 -1.39 -11.19
CA ARG A 81 -4.76 -1.63 -12.63
C ARG A 81 -4.40 -0.40 -13.45
N GLU A 82 -4.80 0.80 -13.00
CA GLU A 82 -4.45 2.05 -13.66
C GLU A 82 -2.94 2.32 -13.57
N ALA A 83 -2.32 2.09 -12.41
CA ALA A 83 -0.87 2.15 -12.25
C ALA A 83 -0.16 1.20 -13.22
N LEU A 84 -0.65 -0.03 -13.36
CA LEU A 84 -0.09 -1.00 -14.31
C LEU A 84 -0.22 -0.51 -15.75
N LEU A 85 -1.34 0.12 -16.13
CA LEU A 85 -1.51 0.73 -17.45
C LEU A 85 -0.49 1.84 -17.68
N LEU A 86 -0.31 2.76 -16.73
CA LEU A 86 0.66 3.86 -16.84
C LEU A 86 2.09 3.35 -17.05
N VAL A 87 2.51 2.32 -16.33
CA VAL A 87 3.86 1.74 -16.43
C VAL A 87 4.03 0.90 -17.71
N THR A 88 2.94 0.37 -18.26
CA THR A 88 2.98 -0.49 -19.47
C THR A 88 2.85 0.30 -20.76
N ASN A 89 2.19 1.46 -20.72
CA ASN A 89 1.93 2.26 -21.90
C ASN A 89 3.19 3.01 -22.33
N LYS A 90 3.95 2.41 -23.25
CA LYS A 90 5.11 3.03 -23.90
C LYS A 90 4.81 4.34 -24.64
N ALA A 91 3.55 4.71 -24.83
CA ALA A 91 3.16 5.93 -25.55
C ALA A 91 3.38 7.24 -24.77
N VAL A 92 3.81 7.17 -23.51
CA VAL A 92 4.10 8.36 -22.66
C VAL A 92 5.62 8.59 -22.48
N CYS A 93 6.47 7.88 -23.24
CA CYS A 93 7.92 8.09 -23.25
C CYS A 93 8.43 8.42 -24.66
#